data_AF-A0A101M9V8-F1
#
_entry.id   AF-A0A101M9V8-F1
#
_cell.length_a   1.000
_cell.length_b   1.000
_cell.length_c   1.000
_cell.angle_alpha   90.00
_cell.angle_beta   90.00
_cell.angle_gamma   90.00
#
_symmetry.space_group_name_H-M   'P 1'
#
loop_
_entity.id
_entity.type
_entity.pdbx_description
1 polymer ?
#
loop_
_entity_poly.entity_id
_entity_poly.type
_entity_poly.pdbx_seq_one_letter_code
_entity_poly.pdbx_strand_id
1 'polypeptide(L)'
;MHQDIAPQNLLIDPCTYKIVLFDFDRAASGKKRLYKGRDDVTSVVFTLYELVTNDTSFSGIPHSDRYIGMVQSISEWIVNRELDSDVSKFRNFLSEWVATRRSDGDMERYLNAPHRFTWPDLPTAPDYNVPFEMGTTWDGKPNWMTGHRSRFTAMKMGQYCFRWERPPQSRSLIEAENSV
;
A
#
# COMPACT_ATOMS: atom_id res chain seq x y z
N MET A 1 3.61 1.42 10.77
CA MET A 1 2.39 1.85 10.06
C MET A 1 2.56 1.49 8.60
N HIS A 2 1.55 0.89 7.96
CA HIS A 2 1.63 0.42 6.58
C HIS A 2 1.50 1.58 5.57
N GLN A 3 0.59 2.51 5.83
CA GLN A 3 0.27 3.71 5.03
C GLN A 3 -0.34 3.43 3.64
N ASP A 4 -0.72 2.18 3.37
CA ASP A 4 -1.29 1.74 2.09
C ASP A 4 -2.19 0.50 2.26
N ILE A 5 -2.99 0.47 3.33
CA ILE A 5 -4.00 -0.58 3.48
C ILE A 5 -5.09 -0.34 2.44
N ALA A 6 -5.26 -1.30 1.54
CA ALA A 6 -6.21 -1.26 0.44
C ALA A 6 -6.55 -2.70 0.02
N PRO A 7 -7.70 -2.97 -0.65
CA PRO A 7 -8.12 -4.32 -1.01
C PRO A 7 -7.06 -5.11 -1.76
N GLN A 8 -6.33 -4.48 -2.69
CA GLN A 8 -5.28 -5.10 -3.49
C GLN A 8 -4.05 -5.53 -2.68
N ASN A 9 -3.86 -4.99 -1.47
CA ASN A 9 -2.72 -5.28 -0.59
C ASN A 9 -3.08 -6.34 0.48
N LEU A 10 -4.27 -6.95 0.38
CA LEU A 10 -4.74 -8.02 1.26
C LEU A 10 -4.77 -9.35 0.51
N LEU A 11 -4.12 -10.36 1.09
CA LEU A 11 -4.20 -11.75 0.64
C LEU A 11 -4.96 -12.58 1.67
N ILE A 12 -5.60 -13.65 1.21
CA ILE A 12 -6.21 -14.65 2.09
C ILE A 12 -5.38 -15.92 1.94
N ASP A 13 -4.83 -16.40 3.05
CA ASP A 13 -4.24 -17.74 3.09
C ASP A 13 -5.36 -18.79 2.96
N PRO A 14 -5.37 -19.62 1.91
CA PRO A 14 -6.46 -20.57 1.68
C PRO A 14 -6.52 -21.70 2.73
N CYS A 15 -5.42 -21.97 3.44
CA CYS A 15 -5.35 -23.04 4.44
C CYS A 15 -5.80 -22.55 5.82
N THR A 16 -5.47 -21.31 6.18
CA THR A 16 -5.73 -20.76 7.51
C THR A 16 -6.86 -19.73 7.53
N TYR A 17 -7.33 -19.29 6.36
CA TYR A 17 -8.26 -18.18 6.16
C TYR A 17 -7.83 -16.88 6.82
N LYS A 18 -6.53 -16.74 7.10
CA LYS A 18 -5.96 -15.53 7.68
C LYS A 18 -5.74 -14.48 6.60
N ILE A 19 -6.00 -13.24 6.97
CA ILE A 19 -5.62 -12.08 6.16
C ILE A 19 -4.11 -11.87 6.31
N VAL A 20 -3.42 -11.78 5.18
CA VAL A 20 -1.99 -11.49 5.08
C VAL A 20 -1.83 -10.16 4.37
N LEU A 21 -1.14 -9.22 5.02
CA LEU A 21 -0.83 -7.91 4.45
C LEU A 21 0.52 -7.99 3.71
N PHE A 22 0.60 -7.39 2.52
CA PHE A 22 1.83 -7.26 1.76
C PHE A 22 1.96 -5.84 1.17
N ASP A 23 3.04 -5.58 0.43
CA ASP A 23 3.38 -4.28 -0.16
C ASP A 23 3.72 -3.19 0.87
N PHE A 24 4.81 -3.42 1.61
CA PHE A 24 5.32 -2.53 2.65
C PHE A 24 6.17 -1.37 2.10
N ASP A 25 6.12 -1.07 0.79
CA ASP A 25 6.96 -0.02 0.18
C ASP A 25 6.70 1.37 0.77
N ARG A 26 5.49 1.59 1.29
CA ARG A 26 5.09 2.80 1.99
C ARG A 26 5.18 2.73 3.51
N ALA A 27 5.67 1.64 4.09
CA ALA A 27 5.66 1.49 5.54
C ALA A 27 6.53 2.55 6.25
N ALA A 28 6.01 3.08 7.36
CA ALA A 28 6.71 3.98 8.27
C ALA A 28 7.08 3.30 9.60
N SER A 29 8.23 3.70 10.13
CA SER A 29 8.71 3.38 11.48
C SER A 29 8.95 4.66 12.26
N GLY A 30 8.09 4.95 13.24
CA GLY A 30 8.03 6.27 13.88
C GLY A 30 7.80 7.38 12.85
N LYS A 31 8.59 8.46 12.95
CA LYS A 31 8.53 9.59 11.99
C LYS A 31 9.23 9.31 10.66
N LYS A 32 10.03 8.23 10.57
CA LYS A 32 10.77 7.88 9.34
C LYS A 32 9.80 7.35 8.29
N ARG A 33 9.80 7.98 7.10
CA ARG A 33 8.91 7.71 5.96
C ARG A 33 7.41 7.90 6.28
N LEU A 34 7.08 8.68 7.31
CA LEU A 34 5.69 9.01 7.62
C LEU A 34 5.18 10.09 6.66
N TYR A 35 4.13 9.79 5.90
CA TYR A 35 3.50 10.68 4.95
C TYR A 35 2.27 11.34 5.57
N LYS A 36 2.08 12.64 5.28
CA LYS A 36 0.91 13.38 5.76
C LYS A 36 -0.38 12.77 5.21
N GLY A 37 -1.36 12.55 6.10
CA GLY A 37 -2.69 12.04 5.75
C GLY A 37 -2.74 10.55 5.40
N ARG A 38 -1.64 9.80 5.56
CA ARG A 38 -1.63 8.35 5.34
C ARG A 38 -1.68 7.61 6.66
N ASP A 39 -2.85 7.60 7.28
CA ASP A 39 -3.10 6.81 8.48
C ASP A 39 -3.79 5.47 8.17
N ASP A 40 -3.38 4.42 8.88
CA ASP A 40 -3.90 3.06 8.66
C ASP A 40 -5.37 2.94 9.09
N VAL A 41 -5.85 3.78 10.01
CA VAL A 41 -7.24 3.74 10.51
C VAL A 41 -8.22 4.21 9.43
N THR A 42 -7.96 5.37 8.84
CA THR A 42 -8.67 5.89 7.67
C THR A 42 -8.56 4.90 6.52
N SER A 43 -7.37 4.35 6.26
CA SER A 43 -7.18 3.37 5.18
C SER A 43 -8.06 2.12 5.35
N VAL A 44 -8.19 1.59 6.58
CA VAL A 44 -9.12 0.47 6.90
C VAL A 44 -10.58 0.84 6.63
N VAL A 45 -11.01 2.06 6.97
CA VAL A 45 -12.38 2.52 6.71
C VAL A 45 -12.71 2.51 5.22
N PHE A 46 -11.84 3.10 4.39
CA PHE A 46 -12.01 3.10 2.94
C PHE A 46 -11.93 1.69 2.35
N THR A 47 -10.99 0.87 2.84
CA THR A 47 -10.83 -0.53 2.41
C THR A 47 -12.09 -1.34 2.66
N LEU A 48 -12.67 -1.24 3.86
CA LEU A 48 -13.90 -1.98 4.19
C LEU A 48 -15.10 -1.51 3.36
N TYR A 49 -15.21 -0.20 3.11
CA TYR A 49 -16.24 0.33 2.22
C TYR A 49 -16.12 -0.26 0.81
N GLU A 50 -14.94 -0.17 0.19
CA GLU A 50 -14.68 -0.71 -1.15
C GLU A 50 -14.90 -2.24 -1.19
N LEU A 51 -14.49 -2.95 -0.13
CA LEU A 51 -14.75 -4.38 0.04
C LEU A 51 -16.21 -4.74 0.28
N VAL A 52 -17.13 -3.83 0.54
CA VAL A 52 -18.55 -4.17 0.67
C VAL A 52 -19.32 -3.72 -0.56
N THR A 53 -19.02 -2.52 -1.06
CA THR A 53 -19.79 -1.85 -2.10
C THR A 53 -19.22 -2.03 -3.51
N ASN A 54 -17.94 -2.42 -3.62
CA ASN A 54 -17.16 -2.37 -4.85
C ASN A 54 -17.09 -0.95 -5.47
N ASP A 55 -17.38 0.10 -4.67
CA ASP A 55 -17.29 1.49 -5.10
C ASP A 55 -15.86 2.02 -4.90
N THR A 56 -15.20 2.29 -6.02
CA THR A 56 -13.83 2.82 -6.08
C THR A 56 -13.78 4.34 -6.25
N SER A 57 -14.89 5.05 -6.07
CA SER A 57 -14.99 6.52 -6.26
C SER A 57 -13.98 7.31 -5.42
N PHE A 58 -13.65 6.79 -4.23
CA PHE A 58 -12.67 7.41 -3.33
C PHE A 58 -11.20 7.15 -3.70
N SER A 59 -10.93 6.19 -4.59
CA SER A 59 -9.57 5.80 -4.94
C SER A 59 -8.79 6.90 -5.66
N GLY A 60 -9.49 7.80 -6.38
CA GLY A 60 -8.90 8.96 -7.03
C GLY A 60 -8.61 10.14 -6.10
N ILE A 61 -9.11 10.11 -4.85
CA ILE A 61 -8.93 11.22 -3.90
C ILE A 61 -7.53 11.10 -3.27
N PRO A 62 -6.72 12.17 -3.27
CA PRO A 62 -5.43 12.17 -2.58
C PRO A 62 -5.58 11.78 -1.11
N HIS A 63 -4.66 10.98 -0.57
CA HIS A 63 -4.73 10.52 0.82
C HIS A 63 -4.78 11.68 1.84
N SER A 64 -4.14 12.81 1.54
CA SER A 64 -4.19 14.01 2.37
C SER A 64 -5.58 14.61 2.55
N ASP A 65 -6.47 14.32 1.60
CA ASP A 65 -7.80 14.92 1.50
C ASP A 65 -8.88 13.91 1.93
N ARG A 66 -8.49 12.66 2.18
CA ARG A 66 -9.37 11.62 2.71
C ARG A 66 -9.55 11.81 4.21
N TYR A 67 -10.80 11.76 4.65
CA TYR A 67 -11.14 11.71 6.06
C TYR A 67 -12.29 10.72 6.29
N ILE A 68 -12.30 10.09 7.47
CA ILE A 68 -13.23 9.02 7.82
C ILE A 68 -14.71 9.40 7.61
N GLY A 69 -15.05 10.66 7.87
CA GLY A 69 -16.40 11.19 7.70
C GLY A 69 -16.96 11.01 6.28
N MET A 70 -16.11 10.95 5.25
CA MET A 70 -16.56 10.72 3.87
C MET A 70 -17.27 9.36 3.70
N VAL A 71 -16.85 8.35 4.46
CA VAL A 71 -17.43 7.00 4.42
C VAL A 71 -18.46 6.81 5.53
N GLN A 72 -18.16 7.28 6.75
CA GLN A 72 -19.04 7.09 7.90
C GLN A 72 -20.34 7.90 7.82
N SER A 73 -20.36 9.04 7.11
CA SER A 73 -21.57 9.84 6.92
C SER A 73 -22.55 9.26 5.89
N ILE A 74 -22.14 8.27 5.09
CA ILE A 74 -23.01 7.62 4.11
C ILE A 74 -24.08 6.85 4.86
N SER A 75 -25.36 7.19 4.67
CA SER A 75 -26.47 6.57 5.39
C SER A 75 -26.64 5.09 5.08
N GLU A 76 -26.43 4.69 3.83
CA GLU A 76 -26.64 3.33 3.34
C GLU A 76 -25.48 2.88 2.44
N TRP A 77 -24.91 1.72 2.73
CA TRP A 77 -23.88 1.12 1.89
C TRP A 77 -24.55 0.18 0.90
N ILE A 78 -24.46 0.47 -0.39
CA ILE A 78 -24.99 -0.40 -1.45
C ILE A 78 -24.11 -1.65 -1.52
N VAL A 79 -24.59 -2.75 -0.94
CA VAL A 79 -23.86 -4.01 -0.86
C VAL A 79 -23.79 -4.66 -2.25
N ASN A 80 -22.58 -5.00 -2.70
CA ASN A 80 -22.33 -5.59 -4.02
C ASN A 80 -21.64 -6.97 -3.93
N ARG A 81 -21.86 -7.68 -2.84
CA ARG A 81 -21.37 -9.05 -2.65
C ARG A 81 -22.12 -9.76 -1.54
N GLU A 82 -21.99 -11.06 -1.48
CA GLU A 82 -22.48 -11.85 -0.36
C GLU A 82 -21.66 -11.55 0.90
N LEU A 83 -22.37 -11.35 2.00
CA LEU A 83 -21.80 -11.14 3.33
C LEU A 83 -22.34 -12.23 4.26
N ASP A 84 -21.54 -12.65 5.23
CA ASP A 84 -21.93 -13.62 6.27
C ASP A 84 -22.86 -13.01 7.35
N SER A 85 -23.12 -11.72 7.27
CA SER A 85 -23.98 -10.98 8.18
C SER A 85 -24.50 -9.69 7.53
N ASP A 86 -25.46 -9.04 8.19
CA ASP A 86 -25.97 -7.73 7.78
C ASP A 86 -24.88 -6.63 7.81
N VAL A 87 -24.90 -5.73 6.83
CA VAL A 87 -23.94 -4.63 6.66
C VAL A 87 -23.88 -3.71 7.89
N SER A 88 -24.99 -3.54 8.61
CA SER A 88 -25.03 -2.73 9.84
C SER A 88 -24.10 -3.28 10.92
N LYS A 89 -23.92 -4.61 11.03
CA LYS A 89 -22.99 -5.19 12.01
C LYS A 89 -21.55 -4.79 11.72
N PHE A 90 -21.14 -4.84 10.46
CA PHE A 90 -19.81 -4.40 10.04
C PHE A 90 -19.60 -2.91 10.27
N ARG A 91 -20.61 -2.08 9.96
CA ARG A 91 -20.55 -0.63 10.15
C ARG A 91 -20.49 -0.23 11.61
N ASN A 92 -21.27 -0.90 12.47
CA ASN A 92 -21.25 -0.67 13.92
C ASN A 92 -19.89 -1.05 14.50
N PHE A 93 -19.40 -2.26 14.17
CA PHE A 93 -18.08 -2.71 14.59
C PHE A 93 -16.97 -1.76 14.12
N LEU A 94 -17.00 -1.32 12.85
CA LEU A 94 -16.04 -0.36 12.32
C LEU A 94 -16.08 0.96 13.11
N SER A 95 -17.26 1.47 13.42
CA SER A 95 -17.42 2.74 14.14
C SER A 95 -16.87 2.66 15.56
N GLU A 96 -17.18 1.58 16.28
CA GLU A 96 -16.61 1.30 17.60
C GLU A 96 -15.08 1.16 17.53
N TRP A 97 -14.59 0.38 16.57
CA TRP A 97 -13.15 0.16 16.34
C TRP A 97 -12.39 1.45 16.05
N VAL A 98 -12.97 2.35 15.23
CA VAL A 98 -12.41 3.68 14.95
C VAL A 98 -12.41 4.53 16.22
N ALA A 99 -13.53 4.57 16.97
CA ALA A 99 -13.64 5.34 18.20
C ALA A 99 -12.58 4.94 19.24
N THR A 100 -12.41 3.63 19.47
CA THR A 100 -11.36 3.10 20.37
C THR A 100 -9.96 3.48 19.93
N ARG A 101 -9.68 3.53 18.62
CA ARG A 101 -8.33 3.84 18.13
C ARG A 101 -8.01 5.32 18.16
N ARG A 102 -9.03 6.18 18.14
CA ARG A 102 -8.87 7.64 18.21
C ARG A 102 -8.89 8.18 19.65
N SER A 103 -9.46 7.46 20.62
CA SER A 103 -9.51 7.90 22.02
C SER A 103 -8.15 7.94 22.72
N ASP A 104 -7.23 7.05 22.35
CA ASP A 104 -5.97 6.79 23.08
C ASP A 104 -4.77 7.64 22.62
N GLY A 105 -5.01 8.85 22.11
CA GLY A 105 -3.95 9.68 21.52
C GLY A 105 -3.68 9.26 20.08
N ASP A 106 -4.37 9.94 19.17
CA ASP A 106 -4.61 9.71 17.75
C ASP A 106 -3.36 9.37 16.90
N MET A 107 -2.82 8.16 17.09
CA MET A 107 -1.68 7.52 16.41
C MET A 107 -0.33 7.47 17.12
N GLU A 108 -0.14 8.22 18.20
CA GLU A 108 1.15 8.24 18.92
C GLU A 108 1.54 6.85 19.42
N ARG A 109 0.57 6.04 19.85
CA ARG A 109 0.78 4.64 20.22
C ARG A 109 1.39 3.80 19.09
N TYR A 110 0.96 4.01 17.85
CA TYR A 110 1.45 3.25 16.69
C TYR A 110 2.80 3.74 16.18
N LEU A 111 3.08 5.04 16.33
CA LEU A 111 4.38 5.62 16.00
C LEU A 111 5.47 5.24 17.03
N ASN A 112 5.07 5.00 18.28
CA ASN A 112 5.96 4.70 19.39
C ASN A 112 5.94 3.23 19.84
N ALA A 113 5.71 2.29 18.91
CA ALA A 113 5.74 0.86 19.24
C ALA A 113 7.06 0.47 19.95
N PRO A 114 7.01 -0.32 21.04
CA PRO A 114 8.19 -0.62 21.87
C PRO A 114 9.24 -1.45 21.14
N HIS A 115 8.83 -2.31 20.21
CA HIS A 115 9.71 -3.14 19.40
C HIS A 115 9.65 -2.70 17.93
N ARG A 116 10.13 -1.48 17.65
CA ARG A 116 10.21 -0.95 16.29
C ARG A 116 11.25 -1.73 15.48
N PHE A 117 10.86 -2.15 14.28
CA PHE A 117 11.82 -2.66 13.30
C PHE A 117 12.77 -1.53 12.90
N THR A 118 14.07 -1.77 13.05
CA THR A 118 15.12 -0.88 12.57
C THR A 118 15.37 -1.22 11.12
N TRP A 119 15.01 -0.30 10.22
CA TRP A 119 15.36 -0.44 8.82
C TRP A 119 16.88 -0.43 8.68
N PRO A 120 17.48 -1.38 7.94
CA PRO A 120 18.88 -1.29 7.59
C PRO A 120 19.11 0.02 6.84
N ASP A 121 20.32 0.57 6.99
CA ASP A 121 20.71 1.70 6.15
C ASP A 121 20.68 1.27 4.69
N LEU A 122 20.20 2.17 3.84
CA LEU A 122 20.23 1.93 2.41
C LEU A 122 21.71 1.85 1.98
N PRO A 123 22.08 0.91 1.11
CA PRO A 123 23.44 0.88 0.58
C PRO A 123 23.72 2.22 -0.10
N THR A 124 24.93 2.74 0.08
CA THR A 124 25.40 3.89 -0.70
C THR A 124 25.39 3.48 -2.16
N ALA A 125 24.47 4.05 -2.94
CA ALA A 125 24.41 3.72 -4.36
C ALA A 125 25.71 4.20 -5.01
N PRO A 126 26.42 3.35 -5.77
CA PRO A 126 27.70 3.73 -6.39
C PRO A 126 27.56 4.95 -7.31
N ASP A 127 26.36 5.20 -7.84
CA ASP A 127 26.12 6.15 -8.93
C ASP A 127 25.17 7.31 -8.57
N TYR A 128 24.94 7.59 -7.28
CA TYR A 128 23.98 8.64 -6.88
C TYR A 128 24.35 10.01 -7.46
N ASN A 129 25.64 10.26 -7.68
CA ASN A 129 26.15 11.52 -8.25
C ASN A 129 26.16 11.56 -9.78
N VAL A 130 25.83 10.47 -10.49
CA VAL A 130 25.82 10.43 -11.96
C VAL A 130 24.54 11.12 -12.47
N PRO A 131 24.63 12.26 -13.18
CA PRO A 131 23.46 12.93 -13.72
C PRO A 131 22.75 12.08 -14.77
N PHE A 132 21.42 12.17 -14.81
CA PHE A 132 20.59 11.55 -15.85
C PHE A 132 19.45 12.49 -16.25
N GLU A 133 18.98 12.34 -17.50
CA GLU A 133 17.86 13.11 -18.02
C GLU A 133 16.54 12.56 -17.44
N MET A 134 15.82 13.39 -16.69
CA MET A 134 14.47 13.14 -16.17
C MET A 134 13.44 13.98 -16.92
N GLY A 135 13.20 13.62 -18.17
CA GLY A 135 12.25 14.30 -19.04
C GLY A 135 12.71 15.72 -19.40
N THR A 136 11.75 16.54 -19.82
CA THR A 136 11.98 17.93 -20.23
C THR A 136 11.30 18.91 -19.29
N THR A 137 11.93 20.05 -19.06
CA THR A 137 11.33 21.19 -18.40
C THR A 137 10.21 21.82 -19.26
N TRP A 138 9.41 22.71 -18.68
CA TRP A 138 8.32 23.41 -19.38
C TRP A 138 8.78 24.22 -20.59
N ASP A 139 10.04 24.68 -20.60
CA ASP A 139 10.69 25.37 -21.72
C ASP A 139 11.34 24.42 -22.74
N GLY A 140 11.08 23.10 -22.64
CA GLY A 140 11.52 22.09 -23.61
C GLY A 140 12.99 21.68 -23.48
N LYS A 141 13.70 22.09 -22.43
CA LYS A 141 15.10 21.71 -22.20
C LYS A 141 15.18 20.38 -21.44
N PRO A 142 16.24 19.58 -21.64
CA PRO A 142 16.47 18.39 -20.84
C PRO A 142 16.60 18.73 -19.36
N ASN A 143 15.81 18.07 -18.51
CA ASN A 143 15.89 18.22 -17.06
C ASN A 143 16.90 17.22 -16.49
N TRP A 144 18.03 17.68 -15.98
CA TRP A 144 19.08 16.81 -15.44
C TRP A 144 18.95 16.66 -13.93
N MET A 145 18.95 15.41 -13.44
CA MET A 145 18.87 15.10 -12.01
C MET A 145 19.95 14.11 -11.59
N THR A 146 20.31 14.14 -10.32
CA THR A 146 21.16 13.14 -9.65
C THR A 146 20.31 12.37 -8.63
N GLY A 147 20.75 11.18 -8.25
CA GLY A 147 20.15 10.37 -7.18
C GLY A 147 19.30 9.18 -7.64
N HIS A 148 18.18 8.94 -6.94
CA HIS A 148 17.24 7.86 -7.23
C HIS A 148 16.70 7.98 -8.66
N ARG A 149 16.71 6.87 -9.39
CA ARG A 149 16.16 6.77 -10.74
C ARG A 149 15.40 5.47 -10.91
N SER A 150 14.50 5.43 -11.89
CA SER A 150 13.78 4.20 -12.21
C SER A 150 14.76 3.11 -12.63
N ARG A 151 14.41 1.84 -12.39
CA ARG A 151 15.17 0.69 -12.89
C ARG A 151 15.39 0.78 -14.41
N PHE A 152 14.34 1.19 -15.13
CA PHE A 152 14.40 1.37 -16.58
C PHE A 152 15.49 2.37 -17.00
N THR A 153 15.54 3.52 -16.33
CA THR A 153 16.57 4.56 -16.58
C THR A 153 17.97 4.05 -16.25
N ALA A 154 18.16 3.42 -15.09
CA ALA A 154 19.45 2.87 -14.69
C ALA A 154 19.96 1.81 -15.68
N MET A 155 19.08 0.91 -16.13
CA MET A 155 19.40 -0.09 -17.16
C MET A 155 19.77 0.54 -18.51
N LYS A 156 19.03 1.55 -18.97
CA LYS A 156 19.34 2.28 -20.22
C LYS A 156 20.73 2.93 -20.19
N MET A 157 21.19 3.32 -19.00
CA MET A 157 22.51 3.92 -18.78
C MET A 157 23.62 2.89 -18.54
N GLY A 158 23.32 1.58 -18.60
CA GLY A 158 24.29 0.52 -18.33
C GLY A 158 24.67 0.36 -16.85
N GLN A 159 23.89 0.98 -15.94
CA GLN A 159 24.13 0.85 -14.51
C GLN A 159 23.68 -0.50 -13.99
N TYR A 160 24.40 -1.01 -13.00
CA TYR A 160 24.06 -2.27 -12.36
C TYR A 160 22.73 -2.14 -11.60
N CYS A 161 21.75 -2.95 -11.99
CA CYS A 161 20.47 -3.06 -11.31
C CYS A 161 20.33 -4.47 -10.75
N PHE A 162 20.11 -4.58 -9.43
CA PHE A 162 19.78 -5.86 -8.82
C PHE A 162 18.49 -6.42 -9.45
N ARG A 163 18.57 -7.67 -9.93
CA ARG A 163 17.42 -8.39 -10.49
C ARG A 163 16.72 -9.16 -9.38
N TRP A 164 15.76 -8.51 -8.73
CA TRP A 164 14.86 -9.14 -7.75
C TRP A 164 13.69 -9.88 -8.39
N GLU A 165 13.61 -9.87 -9.72
CA GLU A 165 12.61 -10.61 -10.48
C GLU A 165 12.71 -12.09 -10.12
N ARG A 166 11.59 -12.70 -9.74
CA ARG A 166 11.53 -14.16 -9.67
C ARG A 166 11.84 -14.70 -11.07
N PRO A 167 12.57 -15.83 -11.17
CA PRO A 167 12.69 -16.54 -12.44
C PRO A 167 11.29 -16.73 -13.06
N PRO A 168 11.15 -16.69 -14.39
CA PRO A 168 9.88 -16.97 -15.04
C PRO A 168 9.30 -18.25 -14.44
N GLN A 169 8.13 -18.14 -13.81
CA GLN A 169 7.44 -19.34 -13.35
C GLN A 169 7.00 -20.07 -14.61
N SER A 170 7.70 -21.13 -14.97
CA SER A 170 7.30 -22.00 -16.08
C SER A 170 5.91 -22.56 -15.75
N ARG A 171 4.89 -22.09 -16.47
CA ARG A 171 3.59 -22.79 -16.55
C ARG A 171 3.77 -24.03 -17.43
N SER A 172 4.48 -25.02 -16.92
CA SER A 172 4.61 -26.37 -17.47
C SER A 172 5.45 -27.12 -16.44
N LEU A 173 4.88 -27.98 -15.61
CA LEU A 173 4.73 -29.42 -15.89
C LEU A 173 3.51 -29.96 -15.11
N ILE A 174 2.33 -29.97 -15.72
CA ILE A 174 1.21 -30.84 -15.32
C ILE A 174 0.82 -31.81 -16.47
N GLU A 175 1.49 -31.73 -17.63
CA GLU A 175 1.21 -32.62 -18.78
C GLU A 175 2.20 -33.79 -18.92
N ALA A 176 2.82 -34.25 -17.84
CA ALA A 176 3.75 -35.40 -17.88
C ALA A 176 3.28 -36.66 -17.12
N GLU A 177 2.07 -36.68 -16.55
CA GLU A 177 1.52 -37.89 -15.88
C GLU A 177 0.32 -38.52 -16.61
N ASN A 178 -0.12 -38.00 -17.75
CA ASN A 178 -1.25 -38.56 -18.52
C ASN A 178 -0.87 -38.98 -19.95
N SER A 179 0.35 -39.45 -20.19
CA SER A 179 0.72 -40.02 -21.49
C SER A 179 1.58 -41.28 -21.33
N VAL A 180 0.85 -42.40 -21.45
CA VAL A 180 1.27 -43.80 -21.68
C VAL A 180 1.66 -44.61 -20.45
#